data_AF-A0A8S0TGU4-F1
#
_entry.id   AF-A0A8S0TGU4-F1
#
_cell.length_a   1.000
_cell.length_b   1.000
_cell.length_c   1.000
_cell.angle_alpha   90.00
_cell.angle_beta   90.00
_cell.angle_gamma   90.00
#
_symmetry.space_group_name_H-M   'P 1'
#
loop_
_entity.id
_entity.type
_entity.pdbx_description
1 polymer ?
#
loop_
_entity_poly.entity_id
_entity_poly.type
_entity_poly.pdbx_seq_one_letter_code
_entity_poly.pdbx_strand_id
1 'polypeptide(L)'
;MVSQYGIKLATYLISSSYGDLCSKVCECLLSRGTLTLAQIIRFTELSRENVINCLRVLIHQNCVQAFSIQQEVEFGEAPKIVTQYMALFDNMIHKMRFPKFMQIVSEELGLDVRFCC
;
A
#
# COMPACT_ATOMS: atom_id res chain seq x y z
N MET A 1 2.41 -8.39 -13.93
CA MET A 1 3.60 -7.72 -13.35
C MET A 1 3.57 -6.26 -13.73
N VAL A 2 3.75 -5.36 -12.77
CA VAL A 2 3.83 -3.92 -13.04
C VAL A 2 5.14 -3.62 -13.78
N SER A 3 5.09 -2.81 -14.83
CA SER A 3 6.30 -2.36 -15.54
C SER A 3 7.26 -1.64 -14.58
N GLN A 4 8.58 -1.76 -14.78
CA GLN A 4 9.58 -1.08 -13.95
C GLN A 4 9.34 0.45 -13.89
N TYR A 5 8.83 1.05 -14.97
CA TYR A 5 8.46 2.46 -15.01
C TYR A 5 7.23 2.76 -14.13
N GLY A 6 6.28 1.83 -14.07
CA GLY A 6 5.12 1.93 -13.17
C GLY A 6 5.56 1.92 -11.71
N ILE A 7 6.46 1.01 -11.33
CA ILE A 7 7.00 0.96 -9.96
C ILE A 7 7.66 2.30 -9.60
N LYS A 8 8.54 2.84 -10.46
CA LYS A 8 9.18 4.14 -10.22
C LYS A 8 8.17 5.28 -10.04
N LEU A 9 7.13 5.32 -10.87
CA LEU A 9 6.07 6.34 -10.75
C LEU A 9 5.31 6.20 -9.43
N ALA A 10 4.90 4.99 -9.04
CA ALA A 10 4.21 4.75 -7.78
C ALA A 10 5.10 5.11 -6.57
N THR A 11 6.38 4.74 -6.58
CA THR A 11 7.36 5.12 -5.55
C THR A 11 7.46 6.64 -5.44
N TYR A 12 7.55 7.36 -6.57
CA TYR A 12 7.59 8.83 -6.56
C TYR A 12 6.33 9.47 -5.97
N LEU A 13 5.14 8.99 -6.36
CA LEU A 13 3.87 9.49 -5.83
C LEU A 13 3.77 9.27 -4.32
N ILE A 14 4.15 8.08 -3.83
CA ILE A 14 4.11 7.76 -2.41
C ILE A 14 5.15 8.57 -1.62
N SER A 15 6.37 8.77 -2.14
CA SER A 15 7.36 9.67 -1.52
C SER A 15 6.79 11.07 -1.36
N SER A 16 6.16 11.61 -2.41
CA SER A 16 5.62 12.97 -2.39
C SER A 16 4.45 13.15 -1.43
N SER A 17 3.64 12.11 -1.20
CA SER A 17 2.45 12.21 -0.34
C SER A 17 2.68 11.75 1.11
N TYR A 18 3.54 10.76 1.33
CA TYR A 18 3.66 10.05 2.62
C TYR A 18 5.12 9.92 3.11
N GLY A 19 6.08 10.46 2.37
CA GLY A 19 7.50 10.47 2.73
C GLY A 19 8.27 9.22 2.31
N ASP A 20 9.58 9.30 2.47
CA ASP A 20 10.53 8.32 1.91
C ASP A 20 10.49 6.95 2.60
N LEU A 21 10.10 6.90 3.88
CA LEU A 21 9.93 5.64 4.61
C LEU A 21 8.80 4.80 4.02
N CYS A 22 7.64 5.42 3.76
CA CYS A 22 6.50 4.77 3.11
C CYS A 22 6.84 4.34 1.68
N SER A 23 7.60 5.17 0.97
CA SER A 23 8.08 4.92 -0.38
C SER A 23 8.94 3.66 -0.47
N LYS A 24 9.92 3.50 0.45
CA LYS A 24 10.79 2.31 0.53
C LYS A 24 10.02 1.02 0.81
N VAL A 25 9.02 1.08 1.71
CA VAL A 25 8.15 -0.08 2.00
C VAL A 25 7.27 -0.41 0.79
N CYS A 26 6.74 0.60 0.12
CA CYS A 26 5.91 0.44 -1.07
C CYS A 26 6.68 -0.16 -2.26
N GLU A 27 7.88 0.34 -2.54
CA GLU A 27 8.75 -0.19 -3.58
C GLU A 27 9.09 -1.67 -3.34
N CYS A 28 9.33 -2.04 -2.08
CA CYS A 28 9.56 -3.43 -1.70
C CYS A 28 8.37 -4.33 -2.03
N LEU A 29 7.16 -3.91 -1.67
CA LEU A 29 5.91 -4.64 -1.95
C LEU A 29 5.60 -4.69 -3.45
N LEU A 30 5.82 -3.61 -4.20
CA LEU A 30 5.58 -3.58 -5.65
C LEU A 30 6.58 -4.44 -6.44
N SER A 31 7.83 -4.48 -5.98
CA SER A 31 8.90 -5.22 -6.67
C SER A 31 8.87 -6.72 -6.37
N ARG A 32 8.50 -7.10 -5.14
CA ARG A 32 8.56 -8.50 -4.66
C ARG A 32 7.18 -9.16 -4.52
N GLY A 33 6.11 -8.38 -4.59
CA GLY A 33 4.73 -8.88 -4.45
C GLY A 33 4.27 -8.96 -2.99
N THR A 34 3.54 -10.02 -2.68
CA THR A 34 2.93 -10.24 -1.36
C THR A 34 3.97 -10.66 -0.32
N LEU A 35 4.10 -9.89 0.76
CA LEU A 35 5.12 -10.12 1.80
C LEU A 35 4.52 -10.13 3.21
N THR A 36 5.15 -10.89 4.11
CA THR A 36 4.85 -10.85 5.55
C THR A 36 5.58 -9.70 6.25
N LEU A 37 5.11 -9.30 7.44
CA LEU A 37 5.77 -8.24 8.22
C LEU A 37 7.26 -8.51 8.46
N ALA A 38 7.63 -9.77 8.76
CA ALA A 38 9.01 -10.16 8.99
C ALA A 38 9.88 -10.00 7.74
N GLN A 39 9.34 -10.35 6.56
CA GLN A 39 10.04 -10.16 5.29
C GLN A 39 10.21 -8.67 4.95
N ILE A 40 9.18 -7.85 5.19
CA ILE A 40 9.26 -6.41 4.96
C ILE A 40 10.35 -5.78 5.82
N ILE A 41 10.41 -6.11 7.12
CA ILE A 41 11.46 -5.63 8.03
C ILE A 41 12.84 -6.04 7.50
N ARG A 42 13.00 -7.30 7.09
CA ARG A 42 14.27 -7.83 6.57
C ARG A 42 14.72 -7.14 5.28
N PHE A 43 13.80 -6.83 4.37
CA PHE A 43 14.14 -6.21 3.08
C PHE A 43 14.28 -4.70 3.12
N THR A 44 13.58 -4.03 4.05
CA THR A 44 13.63 -2.57 4.17
C THR A 44 14.70 -2.08 5.14
N GLU A 45 15.22 -2.97 6.00
CA GLU A 45 16.21 -2.66 7.06
C GLU A 45 15.74 -1.56 8.01
N LEU A 46 14.42 -1.37 8.11
CA LEU A 46 13.78 -0.38 8.99
C LEU A 46 13.43 -1.00 10.34
N SER A 47 13.29 -0.16 11.37
CA SER A 47 12.79 -0.59 12.67
C SER A 47 11.36 -1.12 12.54
N ARG A 48 11.02 -2.11 13.37
CA ARG A 48 9.67 -2.71 13.39
C ARG A 48 8.56 -1.66 13.55
N GLU A 49 8.78 -0.69 14.43
CA GLU A 49 7.82 0.39 14.70
C GLU A 49 7.57 1.26 13.46
N ASN A 50 8.64 1.63 12.74
CA ASN A 50 8.53 2.42 11.52
C ASN A 50 7.76 1.64 10.44
N VAL A 51 8.04 0.34 10.28
CA VAL A 51 7.32 -0.50 9.30
C VAL A 51 5.83 -0.60 9.65
N ILE A 52 5.49 -0.79 10.92
CA ILE A 52 4.08 -0.85 11.36
C ILE A 52 3.37 0.48 11.11
N ASN A 53 4.01 1.60 11.44
CA ASN A 53 3.44 2.94 11.19
C ASN A 53 3.26 3.21 9.69
N CYS A 54 4.25 2.86 8.87
CA CYS A 54 4.15 2.98 7.41
C CYS A 54 3.01 2.12 6.85
N LEU A 55 2.90 0.85 7.29
CA LEU A 55 1.83 -0.04 6.86
C LEU A 55 0.46 0.49 7.26
N ARG A 56 0.31 1.07 8.46
CA ARG A 56 -0.96 1.70 8.87
C ARG A 56 -1.35 2.85 7.94
N VAL A 57 -0.41 3.74 7.61
CA VAL A 57 -0.66 4.85 6.68
C VAL A 57 -1.04 4.32 5.30
N LEU A 58 -0.30 3.35 4.78
CA LEU A 58 -0.55 2.77 3.45
C LEU A 58 -1.88 2.01 3.37
N ILE A 59 -2.29 1.33 4.44
CA ILE A 59 -3.58 0.65 4.54
C ILE A 59 -4.72 1.68 4.60
N HIS A 60 -4.59 2.71 5.44
CA HIS A 60 -5.60 3.76 5.57
C HIS A 60 -5.86 4.48 4.23
N GLN A 61 -4.83 4.59 3.41
CA GLN A 61 -4.89 5.24 2.10
C GLN A 61 -5.30 4.31 0.96
N ASN A 62 -5.71 3.06 1.28
CA ASN A 62 -6.05 2.00 0.33
C ASN A 62 -4.94 1.65 -0.68
N CYS A 63 -3.67 1.92 -0.32
CA CYS A 63 -2.51 1.59 -1.14
C CYS A 63 -2.01 0.17 -0.87
N VAL A 64 -2.23 -0.36 0.34
CA VAL A 64 -1.83 -1.71 0.74
C VAL A 64 -3.01 -2.46 1.31
N GLN A 65 -3.19 -3.71 0.87
CA GLN A 65 -4.19 -4.62 1.40
C GLN A 65 -3.51 -5.67 2.28
N ALA A 66 -4.00 -5.81 3.51
CA ALA A 66 -3.61 -6.90 4.39
C ALA A 66 -4.63 -8.04 4.28
N PHE A 67 -4.15 -9.28 4.16
CA PHE A 67 -5.01 -10.45 4.21
C PHE A 67 -4.32 -11.58 4.99
N SER A 68 -5.12 -12.45 5.58
CA SER A 68 -4.63 -13.57 6.36
C SER A 68 -4.77 -14.86 5.54
N ILE A 69 -3.67 -15.57 5.36
CA ILE A 69 -3.68 -16.92 4.78
C ILE A 69 -3.48 -17.91 5.93
N GLN A 70 -4.31 -18.95 5.95
CA GLN A 70 -4.04 -20.14 6.76
C GLN A 70 -3.01 -20.97 6.01
N GLN A 71 -1.79 -21.07 6.53
CA GLN A 71 -0.84 -22.05 6.03
C GLN A 71 -1.22 -23.41 6.61
N GLU A 72 -1.61 -24.33 5.73
CA GLU A 72 -1.70 -25.75 6.05
C GLU A 72 -0.28 -26.24 6.32
N VAL A 73 0.00 -26.55 7.59
CA VAL A 73 1.27 -27.17 7.98
C VAL A 73 1.07 -28.67 7.84
N GLU A 74 1.83 -29.30 6.96
CA GLU A 74 1.91 -30.76 6.91
C GLU A 74 2.51 -31.24 8.24
N PHE A 75 1.87 -32.25 8.87
CA PHE A 75 2.21 -32.84 10.18
C PHE A 75 1.73 -32.10 11.45
N GLY A 76 0.45 -32.27 11.80
CA GLY A 76 -0.03 -32.31 13.19
C GLY A 76 -0.02 -31.02 14.03
N GLU A 77 0.51 -29.91 13.51
CA GLU A 77 0.48 -28.60 14.17
C GLU A 77 -0.77 -27.79 13.79
N ALA A 78 -1.23 -26.95 14.72
CA ALA A 78 -2.38 -26.08 14.50
C ALA A 78 -2.14 -25.13 13.31
N PRO A 79 -3.18 -24.81 12.51
CA PRO A 79 -3.05 -23.96 11.34
C PRO A 79 -2.47 -22.59 11.72
N LYS A 80 -1.35 -22.23 11.11
CA LYS A 80 -0.68 -20.95 11.37
C LYS A 80 -1.31 -19.87 10.50
N ILE A 81 -2.00 -18.93 11.14
CA ILE A 81 -2.54 -17.75 10.47
C ILE A 81 -1.38 -16.77 10.22
N VAL A 82 -1.06 -16.53 8.95
CA VAL A 82 0.00 -15.60 8.54
C VAL A 82 -0.62 -14.43 7.80
N THR A 83 -0.41 -13.22 8.32
CA THR A 83 -0.81 -11.99 7.63
C THR A 83 0.21 -11.62 6.56
N GLN A 84 -0.28 -11.44 5.34
CA GLN A 84 0.47 -10.95 4.20
C GLN A 84 -0.06 -9.57 3.79
N TYR A 85 0.84 -8.77 3.24
CA TYR A 85 0.58 -7.43 2.75
C TYR A 85 0.85 -7.38 1.25
N MET A 86 -0.06 -6.75 0.52
CA MET A 86 0.02 -6.60 -0.93
C MET A 86 -0.16 -5.14 -1.31
N ALA A 87 0.74 -4.61 -2.13
CA ALA A 87 0.59 -3.29 -2.72
C ALA A 87 -0.44 -3.32 -3.86
N LEU A 88 -1.39 -2.39 -3.83
CA LEU A 88 -2.40 -2.18 -4.86
C LEU A 88 -1.95 -1.06 -5.79
N PHE A 89 -1.21 -1.41 -6.84
CA PHE A 89 -0.63 -0.45 -7.79
C PHE A 89 -1.69 0.47 -8.41
N ASP A 90 -2.82 -0.09 -8.85
CA ASP A 90 -3.88 0.68 -9.53
C ASP A 90 -4.43 1.79 -8.61
N ASN A 91 -4.65 1.49 -7.33
CA ASN A 91 -5.13 2.47 -6.35
C ASN A 91 -4.15 3.62 -6.15
N MET A 92 -2.85 3.35 -6.21
CA MET A 92 -1.83 4.40 -6.11
C MET A 92 -1.87 5.33 -7.31
N ILE A 93 -2.00 4.78 -8.53
CA ILE A 93 -2.08 5.59 -9.77
C ILE A 93 -3.41 6.34 -9.85
N HIS A 94 -4.51 5.76 -9.36
CA HIS A 94 -5.81 6.43 -9.32
C HIS A 94 -5.81 7.72 -8.49
N LYS A 95 -4.90 7.87 -7.51
CA LYS A 95 -4.73 9.15 -6.78
C LYS A 95 -4.36 10.31 -7.71
N MET A 96 -3.68 10.07 -8.83
CA MET A 96 -3.40 11.12 -9.82
C MET A 96 -4.66 11.63 -10.52
N ARG A 97 -5.71 10.80 -10.60
CA ARG A 97 -7.00 11.16 -11.22
C ARG A 97 -7.94 11.86 -10.24
N PHE A 98 -7.65 11.79 -8.94
CA PHE A 98 -8.46 12.36 -7.88
C PHE A 98 -8.82 13.84 -8.11
N PRO A 99 -7.91 14.73 -8.54
CA PRO A 99 -8.26 16.14 -8.79
C PRO A 99 -9.35 16.30 -9.86
N LYS A 100 -9.31 15.49 -10.93
CA LYS A 100 -10.31 15.51 -11.99
C LYS A 100 -11.65 14.98 -11.51
N PHE A 101 -11.66 13.92 -10.72
CA PHE A 101 -12.88 13.41 -10.11
C PHE A 101 -13.52 14.44 -9.19
N MET A 102 -12.73 15.09 -8.33
CA MET A 102 -13.22 16.16 -7.45
C MET A 102 -13.76 17.36 -8.23
N GLN A 103 -13.13 17.71 -9.36
CA GLN A 103 -13.65 18.76 -10.24
C GLN A 103 -15.04 18.40 -10.77
N ILE A 104 -15.20 17.23 -11.38
CA ILE A 104 -16.49 16.77 -11.94
C ILE A 104 -17.56 16.70 -10.85
N VAL A 105 -17.24 16.10 -9.70
CA VAL A 105 -18.14 16.01 -8.55
C VAL A 105 -18.57 17.40 -8.08
N SER A 106 -17.64 18.37 -8.04
CA SER A 106 -17.98 19.74 -7.64
C SER A 106 -18.83 20.50 -8.67
N GLU A 107 -18.70 20.14 -9.96
CA GLU A 107 -19.51 20.69 -11.04
C GLU A 107 -20.94 20.13 -11.02
N GLU A 108 -21.11 18.84 -10.68
CA GLU A 108 -22.43 18.19 -10.67
C GLU A 108 -23.20 18.34 -9.35
N LEU A 109 -22.51 18.30 -8.20
CA LEU A 109 -23.13 18.24 -6.87
C LEU A 109 -22.89 19.51 -6.01
N GLY A 110 -22.17 20.51 -6.53
CA GLY A 110 -21.86 21.76 -5.83
C GLY A 110 -20.60 21.70 -4.95
N LEU A 111 -20.25 22.82 -4.31
CA LEU A 111 -18.97 22.98 -3.58
C LEU A 111 -18.91 22.23 -2.23
N ASP A 112 -20.05 21.87 -1.65
CA ASP A 112 -20.14 21.25 -0.32
C ASP A 112 -19.52 19.84 -0.26
N VAL A 113 -19.31 19.20 -1.42
CA VAL A 113 -18.73 17.86 -1.51
C VAL A 113 -17.20 17.85 -1.39
N ARG A 114 -16.55 19.03 -1.36
CA ARG A 114 -15.08 19.14 -1.24
C ARG A 114 -14.52 18.72 0.13
N PHE A 115 -15.38 18.54 1.14
CA PHE A 115 -14.98 18.30 2.53
C PHE A 115 -14.98 16.81 2.97
N CYS A 116 -15.37 15.86 2.10
CA CYS A 116 -15.53 14.46 2.49
C CYS A 116 -14.29 13.55 2.26
N CYS A 117 -13.12 14.08 1.94
CA CYS A 117 -11.92 13.28 1.68
C CYS A 117 -10.68 13.82 2.38
#